data_AF-A0A559SW86-F1
#
_entry.id   AF-A0A559SW86-F1
#
_cell.length_a   1.000
_cell.length_b   1.000
_cell.length_c   1.000
_cell.angle_alpha   90.00
_cell.angle_beta   90.00
_cell.angle_gamma   90.00
#
_symmetry.space_group_name_H-M   'P 1'
#
loop_
_entity.id
_entity.type
_entity.pdbx_description
1 polymer ?
#
loop_
_entity_poly.entity_id
_entity_poly.type
_entity_poly.pdbx_seq_one_letter_code
_entity_poly.pdbx_strand_id
1 'polypeptide(L)'
;MVAYRFFPRADAAQDKIWRDTVENWGEKQAVTYITGLHTHLQRLCDNRAIWRKLPQKLAVPADINREAYFSRYERHLVFFRELNNGDLGVMSILHERMDLPVRLMEDLAALDEKAASAEKQNFGS
;
A
#
# COMPACT_ATOMS: atom_id res chain seq x y z
N MET A 1 -11.56 -12.79 11.30
CA MET A 1 -10.43 -12.85 10.33
C MET A 1 -10.21 -11.44 9.83
N VAL A 2 -9.02 -10.88 10.04
CA VAL A 2 -8.68 -9.55 9.52
C VAL A 2 -8.40 -9.70 8.03
N ALA A 3 -9.17 -9.01 7.19
CA ALA A 3 -8.92 -8.99 5.75
C ALA A 3 -7.98 -7.81 5.42
N TYR A 4 -7.30 -7.88 4.28
CA TYR A 4 -6.63 -6.72 3.71
C TYR A 4 -7.34 -6.29 2.43
N ARG A 5 -7.30 -4.99 2.14
CA ARG A 5 -7.87 -4.38 0.94
C ARG A 5 -6.84 -3.51 0.27
N PHE A 6 -6.77 -3.58 -1.04
CA PHE A 6 -5.93 -2.68 -1.84
C PHE A 6 -6.71 -1.44 -2.22
N PHE A 7 -6.09 -0.28 -2.04
CA PHE A 7 -6.53 0.93 -2.70
C PHE A 7 -6.19 0.85 -4.20
N PRO A 8 -6.90 1.59 -5.07
CA PRO A 8 -6.70 1.52 -6.52
C PRO A 8 -5.25 1.72 -6.97
N ARG A 9 -4.47 2.52 -6.23
CA ARG A 9 -3.04 2.75 -6.50
C ARG A 9 -2.18 1.53 -6.16
N ALA A 10 -2.40 0.90 -5.02
CA ALA A 10 -1.71 -0.34 -4.65
C ALA A 10 -2.09 -1.51 -5.57
N ASP A 11 -3.34 -1.57 -6.00
CA ASP A 11 -3.81 -2.55 -6.97
C ASP A 11 -3.09 -2.38 -8.32
N ALA A 12 -3.09 -1.16 -8.88
CA ALA A 12 -2.34 -0.84 -10.09
C ALA A 12 -0.83 -1.11 -9.96
N ALA A 13 -0.26 -0.94 -8.76
CA ALA A 13 1.13 -1.26 -8.47
C ALA A 13 1.39 -2.77 -8.54
N GLN A 14 0.49 -3.63 -8.03
CA GLN A 14 0.60 -5.09 -8.19
C GLN A 14 0.58 -5.50 -9.65
N ASP A 15 -0.34 -4.91 -10.43
CA ASP A 15 -0.44 -5.10 -11.87
C ASP A 15 0.87 -4.77 -12.58
N LYS A 16 1.49 -3.64 -12.20
CA LYS A 16 2.79 -3.23 -12.72
C LYS A 16 3.88 -4.21 -12.32
N ILE A 17 3.96 -4.59 -11.04
CA ILE A 17 4.93 -5.57 -10.52
C ILE A 17 4.81 -6.89 -11.28
N TRP A 18 3.58 -7.36 -11.52
CA TRP A 18 3.34 -8.57 -12.31
C TRP A 18 3.93 -8.42 -13.72
N ARG A 19 3.53 -7.39 -14.47
CA ARG A 19 4.01 -7.19 -15.85
C ARG A 19 5.52 -7.08 -15.93
N ASP A 20 6.14 -6.24 -15.09
CA ASP A 20 7.59 -6.11 -15.01
C ASP A 20 8.25 -7.45 -14.69
N THR A 21 7.67 -8.23 -13.76
CA THR A 21 8.25 -9.51 -13.35
C THR A 21 8.15 -10.57 -14.44
N VAL A 22 7.01 -10.63 -15.15
CA VAL A 22 6.81 -11.54 -16.28
C VAL A 22 7.80 -11.20 -17.40
N GLU A 23 7.95 -9.93 -17.74
CA GLU A 23 8.83 -9.49 -18.84
C GLU A 23 10.30 -9.80 -18.54
N ASN A 24 10.75 -9.63 -17.29
CA ASN A 24 12.16 -9.79 -16.94
C ASN A 24 12.53 -11.22 -16.53
N TRP A 25 11.61 -11.99 -15.91
CA TRP A 25 11.92 -13.29 -15.31
C TRP A 25 10.88 -14.40 -15.62
N GLY A 26 9.82 -14.09 -16.36
CA GLY A 26 8.79 -15.04 -16.76
C GLY A 26 7.65 -15.22 -15.74
N GLU A 27 6.55 -15.83 -16.22
CA GLU A 27 5.29 -15.96 -15.48
C GLU A 27 5.43 -16.71 -14.17
N LYS A 28 6.21 -17.80 -14.13
CA LYS A 28 6.42 -18.58 -12.92
C LYS A 28 7.00 -17.74 -11.77
N GLN A 29 7.89 -16.81 -12.11
CA GLN A 29 8.47 -15.90 -11.13
C GLN A 29 7.44 -14.88 -10.66
N ALA A 30 6.63 -14.34 -11.56
CA ALA A 30 5.56 -13.40 -11.23
C ALA A 30 4.50 -14.02 -10.30
N VAL A 31 4.07 -15.26 -10.56
CA VAL A 31 3.17 -16.03 -9.69
C VAL A 31 3.77 -16.18 -8.30
N THR A 32 5.03 -16.60 -8.22
CA THR A 32 5.72 -16.80 -6.94
C THR A 32 5.81 -15.48 -6.16
N TYR A 33 6.13 -14.39 -6.86
CA TYR A 33 6.30 -13.07 -6.27
C TYR A 33 5.00 -12.52 -5.68
N ILE A 34 3.92 -12.49 -6.47
CA ILE A 34 2.61 -12.00 -6.02
C ILE A 34 2.04 -12.92 -4.92
N THR A 35 2.16 -14.23 -5.06
CA THR A 35 1.71 -15.17 -4.01
C THR A 35 2.42 -14.91 -2.67
N GLY A 36 3.73 -14.69 -2.71
CA GLY A 36 4.51 -14.35 -1.53
C GLY A 36 4.16 -12.99 -0.94
N LEU A 37 3.86 -11.98 -1.78
CA LEU A 37 3.36 -10.67 -1.35
C LEU A 37 2.04 -10.81 -0.58
N HIS A 38 1.08 -11.57 -1.11
CA HIS A 38 -0.20 -11.83 -0.43
C HIS A 38 -0.02 -12.59 0.89
N THR A 39 0.88 -13.58 0.92
CA THR A 39 1.24 -14.31 2.15
C THR A 39 1.84 -13.36 3.19
N HIS A 40 2.66 -12.40 2.76
CA HIS A 40 3.23 -11.37 3.63
C HIS A 40 2.15 -10.44 4.20
N LEU A 41 1.18 -10.01 3.40
CA LEU A 41 0.04 -9.21 3.86
C LEU A 41 -0.81 -9.98 4.89
N GLN A 42 -1.04 -11.28 4.67
CA GLN A 42 -1.74 -12.12 5.66
C GLN A 42 -1.00 -12.14 7.00
N ARG A 43 0.33 -12.23 6.99
CA ARG A 43 1.14 -12.16 8.23
C ARG A 43 1.03 -10.80 8.92
N LEU A 44 0.94 -9.72 8.16
CA LEU A 44 0.70 -8.38 8.73
C LEU A 44 -0.68 -8.27 9.38
N CYS A 45 -1.70 -8.92 8.82
CA CYS A 45 -3.03 -9.00 9.42
C CYS A 45 -3.04 -9.79 10.74
N ASP A 46 -2.27 -10.88 10.80
CA ASP A 46 -2.20 -11.77 11.97
C ASP A 46 -1.35 -11.18 13.11
N ASN A 47 -0.28 -10.45 12.76
CA ASN A 47 0.65 -9.90 13.71
C ASN A 47 0.86 -8.40 13.53
N ARG A 48 0.23 -7.61 14.40
CA ARG A 48 0.38 -6.14 14.41
C ARG A 48 1.70 -5.67 15.02
N ALA A 49 2.40 -6.52 15.77
CA ALA A 49 3.66 -6.16 16.43
C ALA A 49 4.82 -6.00 15.43
N ILE A 50 4.70 -6.55 14.22
CA ILE A 50 5.71 -6.39 13.16
C ILE A 50 5.52 -5.12 12.31
N TRP A 51 4.48 -4.32 12.58
CA TRP A 51 4.22 -3.09 11.84
C TRP A 51 5.27 -2.04 12.18
N ARG A 52 5.84 -1.40 11.15
CA ARG A 52 6.77 -0.29 11.34
C ARG A 52 6.07 1.03 11.06
N LYS A 53 6.12 1.96 12.02
CA LYS A 53 5.63 3.32 11.82
C LYS A 53 6.49 4.06 10.81
N LEU A 54 5.85 4.88 9.98
CA LEU A 54 6.59 5.75 9.06
C LEU A 54 7.55 6.68 9.83
N PRO A 55 8.78 6.90 9.34
CA PRO A 55 9.64 7.92 9.91
C PRO A 55 9.03 9.31 9.66
N GLN A 56 8.92 10.13 10.71
CA GLN A 56 8.34 11.48 10.67
C GLN A 56 8.98 12.42 9.63
N LYS A 57 10.18 12.10 9.15
CA LYS A 57 10.87 12.84 8.08
C LYS A 57 10.23 12.67 6.70
N LEU A 58 9.38 11.66 6.50
CA LEU A 58 8.66 11.50 5.24
C LEU A 58 7.48 12.46 5.25
N ALA A 59 7.50 13.44 4.34
CA ALA A 59 6.45 14.45 4.19
C ALA A 59 5.17 13.81 3.66
N VAL A 60 4.44 13.15 4.56
CA VAL A 60 3.11 12.61 4.30
C VAL A 60 2.08 13.58 4.91
N PRO A 61 0.87 13.70 4.31
CA PRO A 61 -0.19 14.55 4.85
C PRO A 61 -0.39 14.28 6.35
N ALA A 62 -0.55 15.33 7.15
CA ALA A 62 -0.58 15.22 8.61
C ALA A 62 -1.66 14.25 9.14
N ASP A 63 -2.74 14.11 8.37
CA ASP A 63 -3.86 13.19 8.64
C ASP A 63 -3.44 11.72 8.49
N ILE A 64 -2.64 11.42 7.46
CA ILE A 64 -2.18 10.05 7.14
C ILE A 64 -0.97 9.66 8.00
N ASN A 65 -0.14 10.63 8.40
CA ASN A 65 1.12 10.38 9.13
C ASN A 65 0.92 9.61 10.45
N ARG A 66 -0.20 9.84 11.14
CA ARG A 66 -0.42 9.29 12.50
C ARG A 66 -0.77 7.80 12.50
N GLU A 67 -1.34 7.29 11.41
CA GLU A 67 -1.86 5.92 11.31
C GLU A 67 -1.29 5.12 10.13
N ALA A 68 -0.26 5.65 9.47
CA ALA A 68 0.43 4.97 8.38
C ALA A 68 1.61 4.12 8.88
N TYR A 69 1.67 2.91 8.34
CA TYR A 69 2.69 1.92 8.60
C TYR A 69 3.30 1.44 7.28
N PHE A 70 4.49 0.85 7.37
CA PHE A 70 5.13 0.21 6.23
C PHE A 70 5.72 -1.13 6.61
N SER A 71 5.87 -1.98 5.60
CA SER A 71 6.63 -3.22 5.70
C SER A 71 7.42 -3.43 4.42
N ARG A 72 8.61 -4.00 4.55
CA ARG A 72 9.41 -4.41 3.39
C ARG A 72 9.10 -5.87 3.06
N TYR A 73 8.80 -6.11 1.80
CA TYR A 73 8.70 -7.44 1.19
C TYR A 73 9.68 -7.51 0.03
N GLU A 74 10.77 -8.27 0.22
CA GLU A 74 11.89 -8.34 -0.72
C GLU A 74 12.40 -6.95 -1.13
N ARG A 75 12.15 -6.55 -2.38
CA ARG A 75 12.52 -5.26 -2.97
C ARG A 75 11.41 -4.21 -3.02
N HIS A 76 10.24 -4.54 -2.48
CA HIS A 76 9.10 -3.63 -2.43
C HIS A 76 8.79 -3.21 -0.99
N LEU A 77 8.43 -1.95 -0.84
CA LEU A 77 7.91 -1.36 0.38
C LEU A 77 6.41 -1.22 0.23
N VAL A 78 5.69 -1.91 1.11
CA VAL A 78 4.24 -1.90 1.20
C VAL A 78 3.86 -0.88 2.26
N PHE A 79 3.10 0.14 1.86
CA PHE A 79 2.54 1.16 2.73
C PHE A 79 1.08 0.83 3.00
N PHE A 80 0.70 0.82 4.27
CA PHE A 80 -0.63 0.44 4.68
C PHE A 80 -1.06 1.20 5.93
N ARG A 81 -2.36 1.23 6.18
CA ARG A 81 -2.95 1.73 7.42
C ARG A 81 -3.97 0.75 7.95
N GLU A 82 -4.30 0.88 9.21
CA GLU A 82 -5.47 0.23 9.77
C GLU A 82 -6.73 1.00 9.34
N LEU A 83 -7.77 0.28 8.93
CA LEU A 83 -9.08 0.84 8.64
C LEU A 83 -9.98 0.77 9.88
N ASN A 84 -11.01 1.61 9.96
CA ASN A 84 -11.93 1.67 11.11
C ASN A 84 -12.61 0.35 11.46
N ASN A 85 -12.74 -0.57 10.49
CA ASN A 85 -13.30 -1.91 10.70
C ASN A 85 -12.26 -2.95 11.16
N GLY A 86 -11.02 -2.53 11.41
CA GLY A 86 -9.90 -3.38 11.81
C GLY A 86 -9.20 -4.10 10.66
N ASP A 87 -9.63 -3.90 9.40
CA ASP A 87 -8.96 -4.42 8.20
C ASP A 87 -7.68 -3.64 7.89
N LEU A 88 -6.77 -4.27 7.15
CA LEU A 88 -5.53 -3.65 6.69
C LEU A 88 -5.74 -3.01 5.32
N GLY A 89 -5.68 -1.68 5.24
CA GLY A 89 -5.79 -0.93 4.00
C GLY A 89 -4.42 -0.71 3.37
N VAL A 90 -4.09 -1.44 2.31
CA VAL A 90 -2.85 -1.28 1.54
C VAL A 90 -2.99 -0.07 0.63
N MET A 91 -2.29 1.01 0.98
CA MET A 91 -2.39 2.29 0.30
C MET A 91 -1.52 2.33 -0.95
N SER A 92 -0.27 1.87 -0.83
CA SER A 92 0.72 1.93 -1.91
C SER A 92 1.74 0.81 -1.83
N ILE A 93 2.30 0.41 -2.97
CA ILE A 93 3.41 -0.53 -3.07
C ILE A 93 4.48 0.09 -3.96
N LEU A 94 5.64 0.39 -3.38
CA LEU A 94 6.74 1.07 -4.06
C LEU A 94 7.99 0.21 -4.10
N HIS A 95 8.77 0.31 -5.16
CA HIS A 95 10.06 -0.39 -5.23
C HIS A 95 11.12 0.37 -4.39
N GLU A 96 11.99 -0.35 -3.68
CA GLU A 96 12.96 0.23 -2.74
C GLU A 96 13.95 1.22 -3.40
N ARG A 97 14.20 1.03 -4.70
CA ARG A 97 15.11 1.86 -5.51
C ARG A 97 14.44 3.12 -6.07
N MET A 98 13.14 3.33 -5.87
CA MET A 98 12.46 4.55 -6.30
C MET A 98 12.69 5.68 -5.29
N ASP A 99 12.47 6.93 -5.73
CA ASP A 99 12.38 8.10 -4.86
C ASP A 99 11.14 8.00 -3.97
N LEU A 100 11.26 7.20 -2.90
CA LEU A 100 10.19 6.90 -1.94
C LEU A 100 9.49 8.15 -1.40
N PRO A 101 10.18 9.25 -1.03
CA PRO A 101 9.51 10.44 -0.52
C PRO A 101 8.60 11.08 -1.57
N VAL A 102 9.10 11.26 -2.79
CA VAL A 102 8.35 11.89 -3.89
C VAL A 102 7.16 11.03 -4.26
N ARG A 103 7.40 9.74 -4.52
CA ARG A 103 6.36 8.86 -5.03
C ARG A 103 5.28 8.57 -4.00
N LEU A 104 5.65 8.42 -2.73
CA LEU A 104 4.67 8.27 -1.67
C LEU A 104 3.83 9.53 -1.52
N MET A 105 4.43 10.73 -1.58
CA MET A 105 3.69 11.98 -1.51
C MET A 105 2.67 12.09 -2.66
N GLU A 106 3.07 11.79 -3.89
CA GLU A 106 2.15 11.73 -5.05
C GLU A 106 1.02 10.71 -4.85
N ASP A 107 1.32 9.58 -4.21
CA ASP A 107 0.34 8.53 -3.99
C ASP A 107 -0.69 8.92 -2.93
N LEU A 108 -0.20 9.47 -1.83
CA LEU A 108 -1.03 9.94 -0.72
C LEU A 108 -1.86 11.17 -1.11
N ALA A 109 -1.32 12.11 -1.88
CA ALA A 109 -2.06 13.27 -2.37
C ALA A 109 -3.28 12.84 -3.21
N ALA A 110 -3.10 11.84 -4.08
CA ALA A 110 -4.21 11.33 -4.88
C ALA A 110 -5.25 10.53 -4.08
N LEU A 111 -4.86 9.94 -2.94
CA LEU A 111 -5.78 9.30 -2.02
C LEU A 111 -6.64 10.34 -1.28
N ASP A 112 -6.05 11.47 -0.90
CA ASP A 112 -6.74 12.60 -0.26
C ASP A 112 -7.77 13.24 -1.21
N GLU A 113 -7.40 13.53 -2.46
CA GLU A 113 -8.31 14.09 -3.47
C GLU A 113 -9.53 13.18 -3.73
N LYS A 114 -9.34 11.86 -3.72
CA LYS A 114 -10.43 10.90 -3.88
C LYS A 114 -11.31 10.79 -2.64
N ALA A 115 -10.74 10.87 -1.43
CA ALA A 115 -11.51 10.88 -0.19
C ALA A 115 -12.40 12.14 -0.11
N ALA A 116 -11.84 13.31 -0.46
CA ALA A 116 -12.57 14.57 -0.54
C ALA A 116 -13.68 14.56 -1.62
N SER A 117 -13.47 13.87 -2.74
CA SER A 117 -14.49 13.73 -3.79
C SER A 117 -15.62 12.75 -3.43
N ALA A 118 -15.30 11.68 -2.69
CA ALA A 118 -16.29 10.71 -2.23
C ALA A 118 -17.22 11.29 -1.15
N GLU A 119 -16.72 12.17 -0.29
CA GLU A 119 -17.53 12.82 0.75
C GLU A 119 -18.49 13.88 0.19
N LYS A 120 -18.09 14.60 -0.88
CA LYS A 120 -18.97 15.58 -1.55
C LYS A 120 -20.14 14.96 -2.32
N GLN A 121 -20.08 13.67 -2.67
CA GLN A 121 -21.18 12.98 -3.35
C GLN A 121 -22.24 12.44 -2.37
N ASN A 122 -21.97 12.44 -1.06
CA ASN A 122 -22.89 11.90 -0.06
C ASN A 122 -23.70 12.97 0.70
N PHE A 123 -23.47 14.26 0.39
CA PHE A 123 -24.15 15.41 1.01
C PHE A 123 -25.05 16.18 0.01
N GLY A 124 -25.63 15.43 -0.94
CA GLY A 124 -26.53 15.95 -1.97
C GLY A 124 -27.69 14.99 -2.21
N SER A 125 -28.55 14.83 -1.22
CA SER A 125 -29.93 14.33 -1.37
C SER A 125 -30.81 15.02 -0.34
#